data_AF-A0A349L0T8-F1
#
_entry.id   AF-A0A349L0T8-F1
#
_cell.length_a   1.000
_cell.length_b   1.000
_cell.length_c   1.000
_cell.angle_alpha   90.00
_cell.angle_beta   90.00
_cell.angle_gamma   90.00
#
_symmetry.space_group_name_H-M   'P 1'
#
loop_
_entity.id
_entity.type
_entity.pdbx_description
1 polymer ?
#
loop_
_entity_poly.entity_id
_entity_poly.type
_entity_poly.pdbx_seq_one_letter_code
_entity_poly.pdbx_strand_id
1 'polypeptide(L)'
;MKRWLLGALALATLCGALAPASAQEQERSGYAQLKGEPFFLLADAAYGSDEVARVRLEVPGRDYARASLETYGGADVLVYRVPEPLEFLKKQRNLHRVQVQGNYRGEGLANTLSFLWDRWWKLSRLAWRKLFSADARLAVTKAQPALATNDAIKRPTQFRQQAQYAPLKGYELVDRFRYPIWQAAPITPPKDVKLDGSSSEFVNVSAGNVMIPIGKRAPGLYLVEAIIGEHRATTLVFVSDTMAITKVSSNQMLVWAARRDNGAAVGQVDVAWTDGSGVLQSGKTGADGVLALERGSPEHT
;
A
#
# COMPACT_ATOMS: atom_id res chain seq x y z
N MET A 1 -35.38 -63.14 -15.03
CA MET A 1 -34.01 -63.70 -15.10
C MET A 1 -33.05 -62.61 -15.59
N LYS A 2 -31.82 -62.53 -15.03
CA LYS A 2 -30.59 -61.81 -15.51
C LYS A 2 -30.72 -60.28 -15.73
N ARG A 3 -30.02 -59.43 -14.92
CA ARG A 3 -28.57 -59.03 -15.00
C ARG A 3 -28.23 -58.38 -16.35
N TRP A 4 -27.62 -57.19 -16.48
CA TRP A 4 -27.13 -56.13 -15.55
C TRP A 4 -27.23 -54.78 -16.31
N LEU A 5 -27.14 -53.55 -15.75
CA LEU A 5 -26.77 -53.04 -14.41
C LEU A 5 -25.27 -53.06 -14.03
N LEU A 6 -24.38 -52.52 -14.88
CA LEU A 6 -22.99 -52.16 -14.57
C LEU A 6 -22.43 -51.22 -15.67
N GLY A 7 -22.17 -49.95 -15.34
CA GLY A 7 -21.73 -48.93 -16.31
C GLY A 7 -21.17 -47.66 -15.68
N ALA A 8 -20.69 -47.73 -14.43
CA ALA A 8 -20.23 -46.59 -13.65
C ALA A 8 -19.05 -46.95 -12.73
N LEU A 9 -18.01 -47.60 -13.27
CA LEU A 9 -16.79 -47.90 -12.51
C LEU A 9 -15.54 -48.10 -13.41
N ALA A 10 -15.07 -47.05 -14.08
CA ALA A 10 -13.87 -47.13 -14.94
C ALA A 10 -13.02 -45.84 -15.02
N LEU A 11 -13.18 -44.89 -14.08
CA LEU A 11 -12.39 -43.64 -14.07
C LEU A 11 -11.96 -43.17 -12.67
N ALA A 12 -11.74 -44.12 -11.74
CA ALA A 12 -11.35 -43.83 -10.35
C ALA A 12 -10.16 -44.66 -9.83
N THR A 13 -9.49 -45.44 -10.70
CA THR A 13 -8.46 -46.42 -10.32
C THR A 13 -7.12 -46.19 -11.03
N LEU A 14 -6.65 -44.94 -11.07
CA LEU A 14 -5.32 -44.57 -11.57
C LEU A 14 -4.54 -43.62 -10.63
N CYS A 15 -4.97 -43.51 -9.36
CA CYS A 15 -4.25 -42.81 -8.28
C CYS A 15 -3.59 -43.76 -7.26
N GLY A 16 -3.59 -45.08 -7.51
CA GLY A 16 -3.30 -46.11 -6.51
C GLY A 16 -2.07 -46.99 -6.78
N ALA A 17 -1.01 -46.47 -7.39
CA ALA A 17 0.23 -47.24 -7.63
C ALA A 17 1.50 -46.36 -7.78
N LEU A 18 1.67 -45.37 -6.91
CA LEU A 18 3.00 -44.82 -6.63
C LEU A 18 3.41 -45.33 -5.24
N ALA A 19 4.25 -46.37 -5.24
CA ALA A 19 5.01 -46.77 -4.06
C ALA A 19 5.76 -45.54 -3.50
N PRO A 20 6.08 -45.49 -2.19
CA PRO A 20 6.88 -44.40 -1.64
C PRO A 20 8.25 -44.44 -2.31
N ALA A 21 8.43 -43.62 -3.35
CA ALA A 21 9.73 -43.29 -3.86
C ALA A 21 10.54 -42.83 -2.65
N SER A 22 11.72 -43.43 -2.47
CA SER A 22 12.67 -43.08 -1.42
C SER A 22 12.70 -41.58 -1.22
N ALA A 23 12.74 -41.13 0.05
CA ALA A 23 12.67 -39.73 0.42
C ALA A 23 13.83 -38.93 -0.21
N GLN A 24 13.66 -38.58 -1.49
CA GLN A 24 14.51 -37.66 -2.21
C GLN A 24 14.39 -36.36 -1.44
N GLU A 25 15.53 -35.93 -0.90
CA GLU A 25 15.69 -34.73 -0.10
C GLU A 25 14.78 -33.62 -0.63
N GLN A 26 13.71 -33.35 0.12
CA GLN A 26 12.54 -32.70 -0.45
C GLN A 26 12.91 -31.27 -0.81
N GLU A 27 13.10 -31.02 -2.11
CA GLU A 27 13.58 -29.77 -2.69
C GLU A 27 12.78 -28.62 -2.05
N ARG A 28 13.42 -27.92 -1.12
CA ARG A 28 12.76 -26.87 -0.34
C ARG A 28 12.39 -25.76 -1.31
N SER A 29 11.19 -25.19 -1.15
CA SER A 29 10.74 -24.10 -2.03
C SER A 29 11.68 -22.89 -2.04
N GLY A 30 12.54 -22.75 -1.02
CA GLY A 30 13.34 -21.55 -0.80
C GLY A 30 12.49 -20.33 -0.48
N TYR A 31 11.18 -20.52 -0.26
CA TYR A 31 10.26 -19.43 -0.07
C TYR A 31 10.38 -18.85 1.33
N ALA A 32 10.59 -17.54 1.40
CA ALA A 32 10.50 -16.75 2.62
C ALA A 32 9.49 -15.62 2.38
N GLN A 33 8.46 -15.54 3.20
CA GLN A 33 7.49 -14.45 3.15
C GLN A 33 8.16 -13.15 3.56
N LEU A 34 8.07 -12.13 2.70
CA LEU A 34 8.55 -10.80 3.04
C LEU A 34 7.51 -10.10 3.91
N LYS A 35 7.81 -10.02 5.21
CA LYS A 35 7.00 -9.26 6.18
C LYS A 35 7.07 -7.75 5.92
N GLY A 36 8.19 -7.28 5.37
CA GLY A 36 8.50 -5.86 5.29
C GLY A 36 9.06 -5.34 6.62
N GLU A 37 9.06 -4.02 6.77
CA GLU A 37 9.46 -3.31 7.99
C GLU A 37 8.39 -2.25 8.33
N PRO A 38 8.25 -1.83 9.59
CA PRO A 38 7.44 -0.67 9.94
C PRO A 38 7.92 0.59 9.20
N PHE A 39 6.99 1.43 8.75
CA PHE A 39 7.28 2.70 8.07
C PHE A 39 6.23 3.75 8.41
N PHE A 40 6.54 5.02 8.14
CA PHE A 40 5.63 6.14 8.34
C PHE A 40 5.07 6.63 7.01
N LEU A 41 3.80 7.04 7.02
CA LEU A 41 3.13 7.75 5.93
C LEU A 41 2.52 9.03 6.49
N LEU A 42 2.87 10.15 5.91
CA LEU A 42 2.60 11.49 6.42
C LEU A 42 2.02 12.38 5.31
N ALA A 43 1.20 13.35 5.70
CA ALA A 43 0.70 14.39 4.81
C ALA A 43 1.11 15.74 5.42
N ASP A 44 2.23 16.27 4.96
CA ASP A 44 2.88 17.45 5.55
C ASP A 44 2.16 18.77 5.18
N ALA A 45 1.27 18.74 4.19
CA ALA A 45 0.54 19.91 3.69
C ALA A 45 -0.86 19.55 3.15
N ALA A 46 -1.73 20.56 3.10
CA ALA A 46 -2.98 20.55 2.33
C ALA A 46 -2.77 21.28 1.00
N TYR A 47 -3.36 20.76 -0.08
CA TYR A 47 -3.10 21.20 -1.45
C TYR A 47 -4.28 21.96 -2.07
N GLY A 48 -4.04 22.78 -3.09
CA GLY A 48 -5.05 23.28 -4.02
C GLY A 48 -5.39 22.24 -5.10
N SER A 49 -6.50 22.43 -5.81
CA SER A 49 -6.90 21.53 -6.90
C SER A 49 -5.95 21.60 -8.12
N ASP A 50 -5.34 22.76 -8.33
CA ASP A 50 -4.31 22.98 -9.34
C ASP A 50 -2.91 22.45 -8.95
N GLU A 51 -2.70 22.06 -7.69
CA GLU A 51 -1.42 21.56 -7.21
C GLU A 51 -1.29 20.04 -7.39
N VAL A 52 -0.05 19.55 -7.52
CA VAL A 52 0.21 18.11 -7.44
C VAL A 52 0.31 17.73 -5.97
N ALA A 53 -0.75 17.12 -5.44
CA ALA A 53 -0.79 16.62 -4.08
C ALA A 53 0.24 15.50 -3.88
N ARG A 54 0.82 15.42 -2.67
CA ARG A 54 1.89 14.49 -2.33
C ARG A 54 1.76 14.02 -0.88
N VAL A 55 2.24 12.81 -0.62
CA VAL A 55 2.42 12.26 0.73
C VAL A 55 3.90 11.96 0.95
N ARG A 56 4.39 12.12 2.17
CA ARG A 56 5.73 11.72 2.56
C ARG A 56 5.70 10.28 3.06
N LEU A 57 6.58 9.44 2.55
CA LEU A 57 6.80 8.09 3.05
C LEU A 57 8.22 8.00 3.61
N GLU A 58 8.35 7.48 4.83
CA GLU A 58 9.64 7.31 5.50
C GLU A 58 9.81 5.87 5.97
N VAL A 59 10.76 5.16 5.36
CA VAL A 59 11.21 3.82 5.77
C VAL A 59 12.40 3.94 6.74
N PRO A 60 12.24 3.64 8.03
CA PRO A 60 13.34 3.58 8.99
C PRO A 60 14.19 2.33 8.74
N GLY A 61 15.19 2.44 7.87
CA GLY A 61 16.09 1.33 7.52
C GLY A 61 17.56 1.73 7.49
N ARG A 62 18.40 0.97 8.19
CA ARG A 62 19.83 0.82 7.85
C ARG A 62 19.95 -0.14 6.65
N ASP A 63 21.10 -0.17 5.98
CA ASP A 63 21.28 -0.81 4.66
C ASP A 63 20.79 -2.28 4.55
N TYR A 64 20.83 -3.04 5.65
CA TYR A 64 20.32 -4.41 5.68
C TYR A 64 18.80 -4.52 5.49
N ALA A 65 18.03 -3.60 6.11
CA ALA A 65 16.58 -3.50 5.93
C ALA A 65 16.21 -3.01 4.53
N ARG A 66 17.09 -2.21 3.90
CA ARG A 66 16.91 -1.80 2.50
C ARG A 66 16.97 -2.99 1.55
N ALA A 67 17.94 -3.89 1.70
CA ALA A 67 18.10 -5.05 0.81
C ALA A 67 16.90 -6.01 0.82
N SER A 68 16.27 -6.25 1.97
CA SER A 68 15.05 -7.06 2.06
C SER A 68 13.85 -6.34 1.39
N LEU A 69 13.73 -5.03 1.57
CA LEU A 69 12.64 -4.22 1.01
C LEU A 69 12.77 -3.94 -0.49
N GLU A 70 13.99 -3.84 -1.03
CA GLU A 70 14.25 -3.76 -2.47
C GLU A 70 13.66 -4.97 -3.21
N THR A 71 13.62 -6.14 -2.57
CA THR A 71 12.97 -7.36 -3.11
C THR A 71 11.45 -7.22 -3.26
N TYR A 72 10.78 -6.32 -2.54
CA TYR A 72 9.36 -6.00 -2.76
C TYR A 72 9.14 -5.11 -3.99
N GLY A 73 10.15 -4.33 -4.38
CA GLY A 73 10.10 -3.40 -5.51
C GLY A 73 9.35 -2.08 -5.25
N GLY A 74 9.14 -1.68 -3.99
CA GLY A 74 8.57 -0.36 -3.64
C GLY A 74 7.56 -0.38 -2.49
N ALA A 75 6.60 0.54 -2.52
CA ALA A 75 5.37 0.49 -1.73
C ALA A 75 4.15 0.47 -2.65
N ASP A 76 3.15 -0.35 -2.35
CA ASP A 76 1.85 -0.26 -2.99
C ASP A 76 1.08 0.91 -2.37
N VAL A 77 0.69 1.87 -3.20
CA VAL A 77 -0.05 3.08 -2.82
C VAL A 77 -1.45 3.02 -3.39
N LEU A 78 -2.45 3.23 -2.54
CA LEU A 78 -3.86 3.30 -2.89
C LEU A 78 -4.41 4.66 -2.43
N VAL A 79 -5.07 5.36 -3.35
CA VAL A 79 -5.66 6.68 -3.10
C VAL A 79 -7.16 6.56 -3.19
N TYR A 80 -7.85 6.91 -2.11
CA TYR A 80 -9.30 6.86 -2.02
C TYR A 80 -9.89 8.25 -1.84
N ARG A 81 -11.01 8.55 -2.49
CA ARG A 81 -11.83 9.71 -2.15
C ARG A 81 -12.79 9.33 -1.02
N VAL A 82 -12.92 10.21 -0.03
CA VAL A 82 -13.89 10.06 1.06
C VAL A 82 -15.23 10.64 0.59
N PRO A 83 -16.33 9.86 0.48
CA PRO A 83 -17.59 10.34 -0.08
C PRO A 83 -18.25 11.45 0.74
N GLU A 84 -18.20 11.34 2.07
CA GLU A 84 -18.78 12.29 3.02
C GLU A 84 -17.69 12.83 3.98
N PRO A 85 -16.87 13.82 3.57
CA PRO A 85 -15.71 14.25 4.34
C PRO A 85 -16.04 14.67 5.78
N LEU A 86 -17.07 15.47 6.00
CA LEU A 86 -17.43 15.97 7.33
C LEU A 86 -17.91 14.85 8.26
N GLU A 87 -18.79 13.97 7.77
CA GLU A 87 -19.28 12.83 8.57
C GLU A 87 -18.20 11.78 8.83
N PHE A 88 -17.24 11.62 7.92
CA PHE A 88 -16.06 10.82 8.15
C PHE A 88 -15.16 11.42 9.23
N LEU A 89 -14.86 12.73 9.16
CA LEU A 89 -14.00 13.44 10.12
C LEU A 89 -14.61 13.46 11.53
N LYS A 90 -15.91 13.71 11.67
CA LYS A 90 -16.65 13.65 12.95
C LYS A 90 -16.55 12.27 13.64
N LYS A 91 -16.39 11.18 12.87
CA LYS A 91 -16.22 9.82 13.41
C LYS A 91 -14.79 9.53 13.88
N GLN A 92 -13.81 10.37 13.55
CA GLN A 92 -12.41 10.20 13.96
C GLN A 92 -12.15 10.87 15.31
N ARG A 93 -11.84 10.09 16.35
CA ARG A 93 -11.38 10.62 17.65
C ARG A 93 -10.01 11.31 17.58
N ASN A 94 -9.22 11.03 16.56
CA ASN A 94 -7.88 11.61 16.38
C ASN A 94 -7.53 11.66 14.89
N LEU A 95 -7.42 12.87 14.33
CA LEU A 95 -7.10 13.07 12.92
C LEU A 95 -5.65 12.71 12.55
N HIS A 96 -4.74 12.66 13.52
CA HIS A 96 -3.37 12.14 13.34
C HIS A 96 -3.30 10.62 13.40
N ARG A 97 -4.39 9.93 13.78
CA ARG A 97 -4.49 8.46 13.86
C ARG A 97 -5.85 7.98 13.34
N VAL A 98 -6.02 8.17 12.03
CA VAL A 98 -7.23 7.80 11.28
C VAL A 98 -7.58 6.33 11.50
N GLN A 99 -8.79 6.06 11.99
CA GLN A 99 -9.24 4.71 12.32
C GLN A 99 -9.94 4.06 11.13
N VAL A 100 -9.15 3.46 10.23
CA VAL A 100 -9.66 2.69 9.10
C VAL A 100 -9.10 1.28 9.11
N GLN A 101 -9.98 0.29 9.32
CA GLN A 101 -9.61 -1.12 9.36
C GLN A 101 -9.11 -1.59 7.99
N GLY A 102 -7.89 -2.13 7.95
CA GLY A 102 -7.29 -2.69 6.73
C GLY A 102 -7.96 -4.01 6.34
N ASN A 103 -8.22 -4.19 5.05
CA ASN A 103 -8.83 -5.39 4.48
C ASN A 103 -7.75 -6.43 4.13
N TYR A 104 -7.08 -6.95 5.16
CA TYR A 104 -5.98 -7.92 5.01
C TYR A 104 -6.49 -9.24 4.42
N ARG A 105 -5.83 -9.70 3.35
CA ARG A 105 -6.05 -11.03 2.72
C ARG A 105 -4.85 -11.96 2.89
N GLY A 106 -3.73 -11.45 3.38
CA GLY A 106 -2.45 -12.14 3.34
C GLY A 106 -1.93 -12.31 1.91
N GLU A 107 -0.88 -13.10 1.77
CA GLU A 107 -0.20 -13.37 0.50
C GLU A 107 -1.04 -14.19 -0.51
N GLY A 108 -2.04 -14.91 -0.02
CA GLY A 108 -2.83 -15.87 -0.82
C GLY A 108 -2.06 -17.15 -1.15
N LEU A 109 -2.57 -17.90 -2.14
CA LEU A 109 -2.02 -19.22 -2.51
C LEU A 109 -1.22 -19.22 -3.83
N ALA A 110 -1.09 -18.07 -4.50
CA ALA A 110 -0.54 -18.01 -5.85
C ALA A 110 0.92 -18.48 -5.93
N ASN A 111 1.77 -18.06 -4.98
CA ASN A 111 3.18 -18.51 -4.90
C ASN A 111 3.28 -20.01 -4.60
N THR A 112 2.43 -20.53 -3.71
CA THR A 112 2.31 -21.97 -3.43
C THR A 112 1.91 -22.76 -4.68
N LEU A 113 0.91 -22.29 -5.43
CA LEU A 113 0.44 -22.91 -6.68
C LEU A 113 1.53 -22.87 -7.76
N SER A 114 2.26 -21.76 -7.90
CA SER A 114 3.41 -21.66 -8.83
C SER A 114 4.51 -22.67 -8.48
N PHE A 115 4.87 -22.81 -7.20
CA PHE A 115 5.86 -23.80 -6.77
C PHE A 115 5.39 -25.25 -6.99
N LEU A 116 4.13 -25.56 -6.66
CA LEU A 116 3.58 -26.90 -6.87
C LEU A 116 3.52 -27.25 -8.36
N TRP A 117 3.18 -26.29 -9.23
CA TRP A 117 3.18 -26.45 -10.67
C TRP A 117 4.59 -26.68 -11.23
N ASP A 118 5.56 -25.84 -10.89
CA ASP A 118 6.96 -25.99 -11.32
C ASP A 118 7.54 -27.32 -10.85
N ARG A 119 7.31 -27.69 -9.58
CA ARG A 119 7.75 -28.97 -9.01
C ARG A 119 7.11 -30.15 -9.74
N TRP A 120 5.80 -30.10 -10.00
CA TRP A 120 5.10 -31.15 -10.74
C TRP A 120 5.68 -31.28 -12.17
N TRP A 121 5.85 -30.17 -12.89
CA TRP A 121 6.43 -30.15 -14.24
C TRP A 121 7.86 -30.73 -14.26
N LYS A 122 8.72 -30.32 -13.33
CA LYS A 122 10.10 -30.86 -13.18
C LYS A 122 10.08 -32.37 -12.90
N LEU A 123 9.29 -32.82 -11.92
CA LEU A 123 9.21 -34.23 -11.53
C LEU A 123 8.62 -35.09 -12.65
N SER A 124 7.54 -34.65 -13.29
CA SER A 124 6.98 -35.31 -14.48
C SER A 124 8.03 -35.47 -15.57
N ARG A 125 8.76 -34.41 -15.93
CA ARG A 125 9.78 -34.48 -17.00
C ARG A 125 10.95 -35.39 -16.62
N LEU A 126 11.37 -35.42 -15.35
CA LEU A 126 12.40 -36.34 -14.86
C LEU A 126 11.91 -37.80 -14.83
N ALA A 127 10.65 -38.04 -14.45
CA ALA A 127 10.04 -39.38 -14.45
C ALA A 127 9.92 -39.94 -15.87
N TRP A 128 9.34 -39.18 -16.81
CA TRP A 128 9.32 -39.55 -18.23
C TRP A 128 10.71 -39.85 -18.77
N ARG A 129 11.72 -39.04 -18.41
CA ARG A 129 13.12 -39.27 -18.82
C ARG A 129 13.73 -40.56 -18.24
N LYS A 130 13.27 -41.04 -17.08
CA LYS A 130 13.69 -42.33 -16.49
C LYS A 130 13.07 -43.55 -17.18
N LEU A 131 11.88 -43.40 -17.80
CA LEU A 131 11.19 -44.50 -18.50
C LEU A 131 11.85 -44.89 -19.83
N PHE A 132 12.62 -43.99 -20.44
CA PHE A 132 13.29 -44.24 -21.73
C PHE A 132 14.79 -44.55 -21.56
N SER A 133 15.30 -45.54 -22.32
CA SER A 133 16.73 -45.84 -22.41
C SER A 133 17.55 -44.63 -22.90
N ALA A 134 18.86 -44.66 -22.71
CA ALA A 134 19.74 -43.58 -23.18
C ALA A 134 19.64 -43.42 -24.71
N ASP A 135 19.65 -44.52 -25.46
CA ASP A 135 19.59 -44.52 -26.92
C ASP A 135 18.25 -44.03 -27.44
N ALA A 136 17.14 -44.46 -26.82
CA ALA A 136 15.80 -43.97 -27.15
C ALA A 136 15.69 -42.46 -26.92
N ARG A 137 16.24 -41.94 -25.82
CA ARG A 137 16.29 -40.49 -25.55
C ARG A 137 17.08 -39.75 -26.61
N LEU A 138 18.28 -40.23 -26.95
CA LEU A 138 19.12 -39.62 -27.98
C LEU A 138 18.41 -39.61 -29.35
N ALA A 139 17.84 -40.75 -29.78
CA ALA A 139 17.10 -40.87 -31.03
C ALA A 139 15.90 -39.91 -31.09
N VAL A 140 15.08 -39.83 -30.03
CA VAL A 140 13.93 -38.92 -29.95
C VAL A 140 14.38 -37.45 -30.00
N THR A 141 15.43 -37.07 -29.27
CA THR A 141 15.94 -35.68 -29.30
C THR A 141 16.62 -35.32 -30.62
N LYS A 142 17.17 -36.31 -31.36
CA LYS A 142 17.72 -36.11 -32.71
C LYS A 142 16.61 -35.89 -33.74
N ALA A 143 15.48 -36.59 -33.62
CA ALA A 143 14.32 -36.43 -34.49
C ALA A 143 13.48 -35.18 -34.15
N GLN A 144 13.38 -34.83 -32.87
CA GLN A 144 12.66 -33.63 -32.40
C GLN A 144 13.46 -32.90 -31.31
N PRO A 145 14.33 -31.93 -31.70
CA PRO A 145 15.18 -31.18 -30.78
C PRO A 145 14.43 -30.44 -29.67
N ALA A 146 13.18 -30.02 -29.90
CA ALA A 146 12.37 -29.32 -28.90
C ALA A 146 12.08 -30.15 -27.63
N LEU A 147 12.17 -31.48 -27.69
CA LEU A 147 11.99 -32.38 -26.55
C LEU A 147 13.23 -32.49 -25.66
N ALA A 148 14.39 -31.99 -26.10
CA ALA A 148 15.63 -31.99 -25.32
C ALA A 148 15.45 -31.31 -23.95
N THR A 149 16.16 -31.82 -22.94
CA THR A 149 16.11 -31.24 -21.60
C THR A 149 16.73 -29.85 -21.60
N ASN A 150 15.92 -28.81 -21.39
CA ASN A 150 16.37 -27.42 -21.26
C ASN A 150 16.82 -27.14 -19.81
N ASP A 151 17.83 -26.27 -19.64
CA ASP A 151 18.29 -25.78 -18.33
C ASP A 151 17.21 -25.09 -17.49
N ALA A 152 16.05 -24.76 -18.07
CA ALA A 152 14.85 -24.36 -17.34
C ALA A 152 14.48 -25.32 -16.18
N ILE A 153 14.79 -26.62 -16.27
CA ILE A 153 14.59 -27.57 -15.15
C ILE A 153 15.41 -27.19 -13.91
N LYS A 154 16.59 -26.58 -14.08
CA LYS A 154 17.49 -26.17 -12.98
C LYS A 154 17.10 -24.82 -12.36
N ARG A 155 16.21 -24.04 -13.00
CA ARG A 155 15.84 -22.71 -12.49
C ARG A 155 14.95 -22.84 -11.24
N PRO A 156 15.15 -22.02 -10.20
CA PRO A 156 14.23 -21.96 -9.07
C PRO A 156 12.89 -21.34 -9.49
N THR A 157 11.82 -21.66 -8.76
CA THR A 157 10.52 -21.00 -8.94
C THR A 157 10.65 -19.51 -8.63
N GLN A 158 10.08 -18.67 -9.50
CA GLN A 158 10.04 -17.23 -9.30
C GLN A 158 8.79 -16.83 -8.51
N PHE A 159 8.99 -16.44 -7.26
CA PHE A 159 7.92 -15.92 -6.39
C PHE A 159 7.66 -14.44 -6.66
N ARG A 160 6.40 -14.01 -6.55
CA ARG A 160 6.00 -12.61 -6.76
C ARG A 160 5.38 -12.04 -5.50
N GLN A 161 5.80 -10.84 -5.11
CA GLN A 161 5.24 -10.13 -3.96
C GLN A 161 3.92 -9.47 -4.33
N GLN A 162 2.81 -10.08 -3.90
CA GLN A 162 1.45 -9.59 -4.13
C GLN A 162 1.03 -8.61 -3.02
N ALA A 163 0.12 -7.70 -3.35
CA ALA A 163 -0.46 -6.78 -2.37
C ALA A 163 -1.31 -7.57 -1.36
N GLN A 164 -0.89 -7.57 -0.09
CA GLN A 164 -1.48 -8.41 0.96
C GLN A 164 -2.79 -7.85 1.55
N TYR A 165 -3.15 -6.62 1.17
CA TYR A 165 -4.45 -6.01 1.47
C TYR A 165 -5.24 -5.78 0.19
N ALA A 166 -6.55 -5.92 0.31
CA ALA A 166 -7.49 -5.50 -0.71
C ALA A 166 -7.95 -4.06 -0.49
N PRO A 167 -8.50 -3.40 -1.53
CA PRO A 167 -9.09 -2.08 -1.38
C PRO A 167 -10.11 -2.00 -0.25
N LEU A 168 -10.16 -0.84 0.39
CA LEU A 168 -11.09 -0.53 1.47
C LEU A 168 -12.54 -0.54 0.97
N LYS A 169 -13.43 -1.16 1.73
CA LYS A 169 -14.87 -1.21 1.43
C LYS A 169 -15.52 0.14 1.78
N GLY A 170 -16.40 0.62 0.91
CA GLY A 170 -17.16 1.87 1.14
C GLY A 170 -16.42 3.16 0.81
N TYR A 171 -15.22 3.07 0.21
CA TYR A 171 -14.48 4.23 -0.29
C TYR A 171 -14.33 4.15 -1.81
N GLU A 172 -14.34 5.30 -2.49
CA GLU A 172 -14.09 5.40 -3.93
C GLU A 172 -12.57 5.26 -4.17
N LEU A 173 -12.13 4.14 -4.76
CA LEU A 173 -10.72 3.98 -5.16
C LEU A 173 -10.45 4.82 -6.42
N VAL A 174 -9.66 5.88 -6.26
CA VAL A 174 -9.33 6.82 -7.34
C VAL A 174 -8.04 6.41 -8.06
N ASP A 175 -7.06 5.87 -7.34
CA ASP A 175 -5.77 5.51 -7.90
C ASP A 175 -5.11 4.33 -7.16
N ARG A 176 -4.29 3.57 -7.88
CA ARG A 176 -3.52 2.44 -7.35
C ARG A 176 -2.26 2.19 -8.17
N PHE A 177 -1.10 2.33 -7.55
CA PHE A 177 0.21 2.11 -8.19
C PHE A 177 1.25 1.59 -7.19
N ARG A 178 2.36 1.03 -7.69
CA ARG A 178 3.53 0.71 -6.86
C ARG A 178 4.59 1.79 -7.06
N TYR A 179 5.01 2.44 -5.98
CA TYR A 179 6.00 3.52 -6.00
C TYR A 179 7.40 2.99 -5.66
N PRO A 180 8.42 3.16 -6.53
CA PRO A 180 9.75 2.58 -6.33
C PRO A 180 10.61 3.44 -5.39
N ILE A 181 10.35 3.33 -4.06
CA ILE A 181 10.99 4.14 -3.00
C ILE A 181 12.51 4.29 -3.21
N TRP A 182 13.23 3.17 -3.39
CA TRP A 182 14.70 3.15 -3.47
C TRP A 182 15.29 3.70 -4.77
N GLN A 183 14.45 4.01 -5.77
CA GLN A 183 14.83 4.67 -7.03
C GLN A 183 14.38 6.14 -7.06
N ALA A 184 13.52 6.56 -6.13
CA ALA A 184 13.05 7.92 -6.04
C ALA A 184 14.10 8.84 -5.40
N ALA A 185 14.06 10.12 -5.75
CA ALA A 185 14.91 11.12 -5.11
C ALA A 185 14.47 11.31 -3.65
N PRO A 186 15.38 11.18 -2.66
CA PRO A 186 15.06 11.42 -1.26
C PRO A 186 14.86 12.90 -0.98
N ILE A 187 14.16 13.20 0.12
CA ILE A 187 13.91 14.58 0.55
C ILE A 187 15.22 15.22 1.04
N THR A 188 15.68 16.23 0.31
CA THR A 188 16.85 17.04 0.67
C THR A 188 16.43 18.27 1.49
N PRO A 189 17.22 18.71 2.49
CA PRO A 189 17.06 20.01 3.13
C PRO A 189 17.04 21.16 2.10
N PRO A 190 16.34 22.28 2.36
CA PRO A 190 16.44 23.46 1.52
C PRO A 190 17.87 24.02 1.57
N LYS A 191 18.37 24.53 0.44
CA LYS A 191 19.79 24.86 0.24
C LYS A 191 20.31 25.93 1.20
N ASP A 192 19.44 26.84 1.63
CA ASP A 192 19.81 28.06 2.33
C ASP A 192 19.60 27.97 3.86
N VAL A 193 19.30 26.77 4.42
CA VAL A 193 19.12 26.55 5.87
C VAL A 193 20.46 26.30 6.57
N LYS A 194 21.48 27.10 6.26
CA LYS A 194 22.67 27.24 7.13
C LYS A 194 22.42 28.41 8.07
N LEU A 195 21.90 28.08 9.26
CA LEU A 195 21.71 29.04 10.34
C LEU A 195 22.93 28.96 11.27
N ASP A 196 23.69 30.04 11.38
CA ASP A 196 24.86 30.09 12.27
C ASP A 196 24.45 29.77 13.71
N GLY A 197 25.17 28.82 14.33
CA GLY A 197 24.85 28.31 15.67
C GLY A 197 23.74 27.26 15.73
N SER A 198 23.11 26.89 14.61
CA SER A 198 22.15 25.79 14.54
C SER A 198 22.83 24.46 14.23
N SER A 199 22.30 23.36 14.76
CA SER A 199 22.69 21.98 14.44
C SER A 199 22.17 21.51 13.06
N SER A 200 22.19 22.39 12.05
CA SER A 200 21.74 22.12 10.68
C SER A 200 22.58 21.04 9.97
N GLU A 201 23.86 20.91 10.35
CA GLU A 201 24.81 19.93 9.80
C GLU A 201 24.50 18.46 10.20
N PHE A 202 23.49 18.20 11.03
CA PHE A 202 23.11 16.85 11.48
C PHE A 202 22.06 16.16 10.59
N VAL A 203 21.54 16.81 9.55
CA VAL A 203 20.45 16.27 8.71
C VAL A 203 20.98 15.33 7.63
N ASN A 204 21.27 14.09 8.01
CA ASN A 204 21.58 13.02 7.05
C ASN A 204 20.38 12.69 6.17
N VAL A 205 20.54 12.80 4.85
CA VAL A 205 19.50 12.45 3.87
C VAL A 205 19.31 10.93 3.82
N SER A 206 18.17 10.44 4.27
CA SER A 206 17.80 9.02 4.20
C SER A 206 17.21 8.67 2.84
N ALA A 207 17.76 7.65 2.17
CA ALA A 207 17.23 7.11 0.91
C ALA A 207 15.80 6.55 1.02
N GLY A 208 15.35 6.21 2.23
CA GLY A 208 13.99 5.73 2.50
C GLY A 208 12.96 6.83 2.76
N ASN A 209 13.36 8.11 2.72
CA ASN A 209 12.50 9.27 3.01
C ASN A 209 12.17 10.04 1.72
N VAL A 210 10.97 9.85 1.17
CA VAL A 210 10.58 10.27 -0.19
C VAL A 210 9.23 10.97 -0.22
N MET A 211 9.06 11.94 -1.14
CA MET A 211 7.74 12.49 -1.48
C MET A 211 7.12 11.68 -2.61
N ILE A 212 6.01 11.00 -2.32
CA ILE A 212 5.20 10.28 -3.31
C ILE A 212 4.17 11.25 -3.89
N PRO A 213 4.24 11.59 -5.19
CA PRO A 213 3.19 12.36 -5.84
C PRO A 213 1.94 11.48 -5.99
N ILE A 214 0.80 11.99 -5.51
CA ILE A 214 -0.52 11.39 -5.73
C ILE A 214 -1.32 12.12 -6.80
N GLY A 215 -0.67 12.94 -7.65
CA GLY A 215 -1.28 13.64 -8.78
C GLY A 215 -2.07 14.91 -8.41
N LYS A 216 -2.57 15.62 -9.43
CA LYS A 216 -3.60 16.66 -9.24
C LYS A 216 -4.93 15.99 -8.90
N ARG A 217 -5.74 16.61 -8.04
CA ARG A 217 -7.01 16.04 -7.55
C ARG A 217 -8.08 17.12 -7.45
N ALA A 218 -9.34 16.74 -7.62
CA ALA A 218 -10.46 17.64 -7.38
C ALA A 218 -10.57 17.99 -5.88
N PRO A 219 -11.22 19.10 -5.51
CA PRO A 219 -11.48 19.40 -4.10
C PRO A 219 -12.19 18.25 -3.37
N GLY A 220 -11.74 18.00 -2.14
CA GLY A 220 -12.22 16.92 -1.29
C GLY A 220 -11.19 16.41 -0.28
N LEU A 221 -11.63 15.43 0.51
CA LEU A 221 -10.79 14.68 1.44
C LEU A 221 -10.39 13.35 0.79
N TYR A 222 -9.09 13.05 0.81
CA TYR A 222 -8.54 11.80 0.32
C TYR A 222 -7.92 11.01 1.47
N LEU A 223 -8.18 9.70 1.49
CA LEU A 223 -7.48 8.75 2.33
C LEU A 223 -6.39 8.10 1.47
N VAL A 224 -5.14 8.19 1.89
CA VAL A 224 -4.02 7.54 1.21
C VAL A 224 -3.51 6.40 2.08
N GLU A 225 -3.38 5.23 1.47
CA GLU A 225 -2.92 3.99 2.07
C GLU A 225 -1.63 3.58 1.37
N ALA A 226 -0.58 3.32 2.15
CA ALA A 226 0.66 2.74 1.65
C ALA A 226 0.90 1.38 2.33
N ILE A 227 1.47 0.43 1.58
CA ILE A 227 1.64 -0.96 1.98
C ILE A 227 3.02 -1.45 1.56
N ILE A 228 3.73 -2.09 2.48
CA ILE A 228 5.01 -2.75 2.24
C ILE A 228 5.00 -4.09 2.99
N GLY A 229 4.82 -5.20 2.26
CA GLY A 229 4.66 -6.53 2.87
C GLY A 229 3.39 -6.64 3.73
N GLU A 230 3.56 -7.03 4.99
CA GLU A 230 2.54 -7.09 6.03
C GLU A 230 2.28 -5.71 6.69
N HIS A 231 3.13 -4.71 6.45
CA HIS A 231 3.00 -3.39 7.05
C HIS A 231 2.13 -2.45 6.20
N ARG A 232 1.28 -1.68 6.89
CA ARG A 232 0.31 -0.75 6.31
C ARG A 232 0.29 0.55 7.11
N ALA A 233 0.30 1.67 6.40
CA ALA A 233 0.10 3.00 6.98
C ALA A 233 -0.98 3.77 6.20
N THR A 234 -1.69 4.67 6.88
CA THR A 234 -2.74 5.51 6.29
C THR A 234 -2.64 6.95 6.76
N THR A 235 -2.83 7.90 5.84
CA THR A 235 -2.90 9.34 6.13
C THR A 235 -4.05 10.01 5.38
N LEU A 236 -4.45 11.21 5.81
CA LEU A 236 -5.42 12.04 5.11
C LEU A 236 -4.74 13.14 4.32
N VAL A 237 -5.18 13.37 3.09
CA VAL A 237 -4.76 14.50 2.27
C VAL A 237 -5.98 15.38 1.98
N PHE A 238 -5.88 16.64 2.36
CA PHE A 238 -6.89 17.66 2.10
C PHE A 238 -6.56 18.37 0.79
N VAL A 239 -7.53 18.44 -0.11
CA VAL A 239 -7.45 19.20 -1.35
C VAL A 239 -8.56 20.24 -1.34
N SER A 240 -8.20 21.52 -1.27
CA SER A 240 -9.13 22.64 -1.12
C SER A 240 -8.52 23.94 -1.61
N ASP A 241 -9.29 24.64 -2.43
CA ASP A 241 -8.98 25.99 -2.94
C ASP A 241 -9.38 27.10 -1.95
N THR A 242 -10.06 26.74 -0.86
CA THR A 242 -10.29 27.59 0.30
C THR A 242 -9.37 27.14 1.44
N MET A 243 -8.68 28.09 2.06
CA MET A 243 -7.93 27.90 3.30
C MET A 243 -8.62 28.61 4.47
N ALA A 244 -8.44 28.09 5.68
CA ALA A 244 -8.90 28.73 6.91
C ALA A 244 -7.67 29.12 7.76
N ILE A 245 -7.52 30.41 8.02
CA ILE A 245 -6.52 30.95 8.94
C ILE A 245 -7.21 31.19 10.28
N THR A 246 -6.69 30.59 11.35
CA THR A 246 -7.28 30.70 12.68
C THR A 246 -6.37 31.47 13.63
N LYS A 247 -6.97 32.28 14.50
CA LYS A 247 -6.30 32.91 15.64
C LYS A 247 -7.11 32.67 16.89
N VAL A 248 -6.52 31.90 17.82
CA VAL A 248 -7.12 31.60 19.12
C VAL A 248 -6.62 32.61 20.15
N SER A 249 -7.52 33.08 21.00
CA SER A 249 -7.26 33.89 22.20
C SER A 249 -7.84 33.18 23.43
N SER A 250 -7.83 33.82 24.60
CA SER A 250 -8.43 33.24 25.81
C SER A 250 -9.92 32.95 25.63
N ASN A 251 -10.68 33.90 25.07
CA ASN A 251 -12.14 33.90 25.07
C ASN A 251 -12.76 33.70 23.69
N GLN A 252 -12.02 33.85 22.59
CA GLN A 252 -12.54 33.71 21.22
C GLN A 252 -11.54 33.03 20.28
N MET A 253 -12.06 32.32 19.29
CA MET A 253 -11.34 31.90 18.09
C MET A 253 -11.85 32.69 16.89
N LEU A 254 -10.98 33.46 16.26
CA LEU A 254 -11.24 34.08 14.97
C LEU A 254 -10.85 33.11 13.86
N VAL A 255 -11.71 32.96 12.86
CA VAL A 255 -11.47 32.20 11.63
C VAL A 255 -11.62 33.15 10.45
N TRP A 256 -10.64 33.18 9.57
CA TRP A 256 -10.72 33.86 8.27
C TRP A 256 -10.60 32.82 7.15
N ALA A 257 -11.67 32.68 6.36
CA ALA A 257 -11.68 31.84 5.17
C ALA A 257 -11.28 32.67 3.95
N ALA A 258 -10.23 32.24 3.27
CA ALA A 258 -9.65 32.92 2.12
C ALA A 258 -9.38 31.93 0.98
N ARG A 259 -9.40 32.43 -0.25
CA ARG A 259 -8.95 31.70 -1.44
C ARG A 259 -7.45 31.42 -1.36
N ARG A 260 -7.05 30.20 -1.70
CA ARG A 260 -5.65 29.76 -1.66
C ARG A 260 -4.76 30.50 -2.66
N ASP A 261 -5.29 30.81 -3.84
CA ASP A 261 -4.52 31.35 -4.97
C ASP A 261 -4.25 32.86 -4.88
N ASN A 262 -5.17 33.62 -4.28
CA ASN A 262 -5.10 35.09 -4.26
C ASN A 262 -5.44 35.74 -2.91
N GLY A 263 -5.76 34.97 -1.88
CA GLY A 263 -6.10 35.49 -0.55
C GLY A 263 -7.44 36.23 -0.46
N ALA A 264 -8.27 36.24 -1.50
CA ALA A 264 -9.57 36.91 -1.46
C ALA A 264 -10.51 36.22 -0.47
N ALA A 265 -11.28 37.01 0.27
CA ALA A 265 -12.25 36.54 1.25
C ALA A 265 -13.28 35.55 0.66
N VAL A 266 -13.61 34.49 1.41
CA VAL A 266 -14.65 33.52 1.05
C VAL A 266 -15.74 33.50 2.11
N GLY A 267 -16.87 34.12 1.80
CA GLY A 267 -18.05 34.13 2.66
C GLY A 267 -18.89 32.86 2.58
N GLN A 268 -19.82 32.72 3.54
CA GLN A 268 -20.78 31.61 3.67
C GLN A 268 -20.17 30.22 3.89
N VAL A 269 -18.87 30.13 4.18
CA VAL A 269 -18.16 28.88 4.47
C VAL A 269 -18.62 28.35 5.82
N ASP A 270 -19.10 27.10 5.84
CA ASP A 270 -19.43 26.39 7.08
C ASP A 270 -18.17 26.05 7.86
N VAL A 271 -18.13 26.49 9.12
CA VAL A 271 -17.03 26.24 10.06
C VAL A 271 -17.59 25.48 11.26
N ALA A 272 -16.91 24.41 11.66
CA ALA A 272 -17.21 23.65 12.88
C ALA A 272 -15.94 23.55 13.73
N TRP A 273 -15.99 24.08 14.94
CA TRP A 273 -14.91 23.95 15.93
C TRP A 273 -15.15 22.70 16.76
N THR A 274 -14.15 21.82 16.87
CA THR A 274 -14.23 20.54 17.55
C THR A 274 -13.03 20.30 18.46
N ASP A 275 -13.23 19.55 19.54
CA ASP A 275 -12.22 19.04 20.46
C ASP A 275 -11.83 17.57 20.20
N GLY A 276 -12.35 16.95 19.13
CA GLY A 276 -12.20 15.52 18.83
C GLY A 276 -13.18 14.59 19.53
N SER A 277 -14.04 15.11 20.43
CA SER A 277 -15.15 14.40 21.07
C SER A 277 -16.52 14.89 20.59
N GLY A 278 -16.64 16.18 20.25
CA GLY A 278 -17.85 16.79 19.69
C GLY A 278 -17.58 18.11 18.97
N VAL A 279 -18.64 18.75 18.46
CA VAL A 279 -18.57 20.12 17.93
C VAL A 279 -18.90 21.08 19.07
N LEU A 280 -17.95 21.97 19.40
CA LEU A 280 -18.07 22.97 20.46
C LEU A 280 -18.97 24.13 20.01
N GLN A 281 -18.70 24.66 18.81
CA GLN A 281 -19.49 25.70 18.17
C GLN A 281 -19.38 25.56 16.65
N SER A 282 -20.38 26.02 15.92
CA SER A 282 -20.36 26.14 14.46
C SER A 282 -20.93 27.48 14.01
N GLY A 283 -20.64 27.87 12.77
CA GLY A 283 -21.13 29.10 12.15
C GLY A 283 -20.75 29.19 10.68
N LYS A 284 -21.13 30.30 10.04
CA LYS A 284 -20.78 30.63 8.65
C LYS A 284 -19.97 31.91 8.59
N THR A 285 -18.98 31.98 7.70
CA THR A 285 -18.22 33.21 7.48
C THR A 285 -19.06 34.34 6.87
N GLY A 286 -18.79 35.57 7.30
CA GLY A 286 -19.36 36.80 6.73
C GLY A 286 -18.89 37.05 5.30
N ALA A 287 -19.36 38.13 4.66
CA ALA A 287 -18.96 38.50 3.30
C ALA A 287 -17.45 38.86 3.20
N ASP A 288 -16.85 39.25 4.31
CA ASP A 288 -15.41 39.47 4.53
C ASP A 288 -14.61 38.17 4.76
N GLY A 289 -15.27 37.02 4.76
CA GLY A 289 -14.68 35.71 5.04
C GLY A 289 -14.42 35.47 6.52
N VAL A 290 -14.86 36.33 7.43
CA VAL A 290 -14.55 36.24 8.86
C VAL A 290 -15.67 35.55 9.64
N LEU A 291 -15.30 34.78 10.65
CA LEU A 291 -16.19 34.26 11.68
C LEU A 291 -15.48 34.31 13.04
N ALA A 292 -16.14 34.92 14.03
CA ALA A 292 -15.75 34.79 15.44
C ALA A 292 -16.56 33.66 16.10
N LEU A 293 -15.87 32.80 16.83
CA LEU A 293 -16.46 31.75 17.66
C LEU A 293 -16.05 32.01 19.11
N GLU A 294 -17.00 32.02 20.03
CA GLU A 294 -16.78 32.35 21.43
C GLU A 294 -16.44 31.09 22.23
N ARG A 295 -15.46 31.20 23.11
CA ARG A 295 -15.06 30.16 24.05
C ARG A 295 -15.71 30.45 25.40
N GLY A 296 -16.90 29.91 25.60
CA GLY A 296 -17.43 29.76 26.96
C GLY A 296 -16.46 28.91 27.77
N SER A 297 -15.73 29.53 28.71
CA SER A 297 -14.77 28.82 29.55
C SER A 297 -15.52 28.00 30.60
N PRO A 298 -15.40 26.65 30.61
CA PRO A 298 -15.91 25.84 31.70
C PRO A 298 -14.90 25.87 32.85
N GLU A 299 -14.73 27.04 33.47
CA GLU A 299 -14.08 27.08 34.78
C GLU A 299 -15.05 26.51 35.80
N HIS A 300 -14.70 25.33 36.32
CA HIS A 300 -15.37 24.74 37.46
C HIS A 300 -15.22 25.66 38.68
N THR A 301 -16.33 26.22 39.14
CA THR A 301 -16.55 26.56 40.57
C THR A 301 -16.70 25.30 41.40
#